data_AF-A0A371P8Q4-F1
#
_entry.id   AF-A0A371P8Q4-F1
#
_cell.length_a   1.000
_cell.length_b   1.000
_cell.length_c   1.000
_cell.angle_alpha   90.00
_cell.angle_beta   90.00
_cell.angle_gamma   90.00
#
_symmetry.space_group_name_H-M   'P 1'
#
loop_
_entity.id
_entity.type
_entity.pdbx_description
1 polymer ?
#
loop_
_entity_poly.entity_id
_entity_poly.type
_entity_poly.pdbx_seq_one_letter_code
_entity_poly.pdbx_strand_id
1 'polypeptide(L)'
;MTETPDTFPEDDQGPDQDAIFDDPDATLDSGYSPPEAYRGEGFGTTADEQLQGESLDERLRQEEPEPDPYAEAGEDLDDGEVGGERAGRLVDPDGGIGEDVEKDLVGDDVGIDGAAASAEEAAVHIVPED
;
A
#
# COMPACT_ATOMS: atom_id res chain seq x y z
N MET A 1 12.25 -63.08 26.61
CA MET A 1 11.36 -62.25 25.77
C MET A 1 10.61 -61.38 26.76
N THR A 2 10.89 -60.09 26.90
CA THR A 2 11.31 -59.12 25.87
C THR A 2 12.12 -57.99 26.53
N GLU A 3 13.04 -57.44 25.76
CA GLU A 3 14.09 -56.48 26.10
C GLU A 3 13.60 -55.12 26.64
N THR A 4 14.44 -54.50 27.46
CA THR A 4 14.43 -53.05 27.76
C THR A 4 15.02 -52.28 26.59
N PRO A 5 14.44 -51.14 26.19
CA PRO A 5 15.22 -50.05 25.65
C PRO A 5 15.23 -48.87 26.65
N ASP A 6 16.36 -48.73 27.33
CA ASP A 6 16.81 -47.48 27.94
C ASP A 6 17.24 -46.56 26.81
N THR A 7 16.39 -45.64 26.35
CA THR A 7 16.83 -44.50 25.55
C THR A 7 15.82 -43.37 25.67
N PHE A 8 16.07 -42.43 26.59
CA PHE A 8 15.62 -41.06 26.40
C PHE A 8 16.61 -40.42 25.41
N PRO A 9 16.16 -39.69 24.37
CA PRO A 9 17.09 -38.97 23.52
C PRO A 9 17.77 -37.90 24.37
N GLU A 10 19.06 -38.12 24.66
CA GLU A 10 19.99 -37.11 25.18
C GLU A 10 20.31 -36.13 24.04
N ASP A 11 19.34 -35.31 23.66
CA ASP A 11 19.56 -34.16 22.78
C ASP A 11 19.32 -32.89 23.62
N ASP A 12 20.03 -32.82 24.75
CA ASP A 12 20.37 -31.56 25.42
C ASP A 12 21.43 -30.86 24.57
N GLN A 13 21.03 -30.42 23.39
CA GLN A 13 21.84 -29.48 22.60
C GLN A 13 21.58 -28.07 23.16
N GLY A 14 21.98 -27.89 24.41
CA GLY A 14 22.55 -26.61 24.81
C GLY A 14 23.67 -26.25 23.84
N PRO A 15 24.09 -24.97 23.80
CA PRO A 15 25.15 -24.53 22.91
C PRO A 15 26.33 -25.51 23.04
N ASP A 16 26.77 -25.98 21.88
CA ASP A 16 27.93 -26.83 21.68
C ASP A 16 29.07 -26.36 22.59
N GLN A 17 29.27 -27.10 23.68
CA GLN A 17 30.34 -26.82 24.65
C GLN A 17 31.72 -26.92 23.99
N ASP A 18 31.80 -27.53 22.81
CA ASP A 18 33.00 -27.58 21.97
C ASP A 18 33.29 -26.27 21.21
N ALA A 19 32.28 -25.39 21.00
CA ALA A 19 32.50 -24.03 20.47
C ALA A 19 32.99 -23.03 21.53
N ILE A 20 32.90 -23.38 22.82
CA ILE A 20 33.46 -22.60 23.94
C ILE A 20 34.99 -22.74 24.04
N PHE A 21 35.57 -23.79 23.45
CA PHE A 21 37.02 -24.03 23.45
C PHE A 21 37.71 -23.64 22.14
N ASP A 22 36.97 -23.16 21.14
CA ASP A 22 37.56 -22.46 20.01
C ASP A 22 37.90 -21.03 20.44
N ASP A 23 39.13 -20.62 20.14
CA ASP A 23 39.86 -19.44 20.60
C ASP A 23 39.19 -18.60 21.73
N PRO A 24 39.70 -18.62 22.98
CA PRO A 24 39.15 -17.78 24.05
C PRO A 24 39.19 -16.27 23.70
N ASP A 25 40.00 -15.84 22.73
CA ASP A 25 39.94 -14.46 22.23
C ASP A 25 38.74 -14.22 21.29
N ALA A 26 38.22 -15.22 20.58
CA ALA A 26 37.07 -15.05 19.66
C ALA A 26 35.74 -14.83 20.40
N THR A 27 35.57 -15.45 21.58
CA THR A 27 34.41 -15.20 22.44
C THR A 27 34.50 -13.85 23.17
N LEU A 28 35.71 -13.40 23.52
CA LEU A 28 35.96 -12.09 24.13
C LEU A 28 35.88 -10.92 23.12
N ASP A 29 36.02 -11.19 21.82
CA ASP A 29 35.95 -10.17 20.76
C ASP A 29 34.51 -9.91 20.24
N SER A 30 33.53 -10.73 20.64
CA SER A 30 32.11 -10.47 20.36
C SER A 30 31.54 -9.40 21.32
N GLY A 31 32.02 -8.17 21.17
CA GLY A 31 31.47 -7.02 21.88
C GLY A 31 30.00 -6.82 21.53
N TYR A 32 29.11 -6.82 22.53
CA TYR A 32 27.74 -6.36 22.35
C TYR A 32 27.78 -4.90 21.89
N SER A 33 27.37 -4.64 20.65
CA SER A 33 27.18 -3.28 20.14
C SER A 33 25.76 -2.84 20.49
N PRO A 34 25.56 -1.98 21.51
CA PRO A 34 24.25 -1.40 21.77
C PRO A 34 23.78 -0.61 20.53
N PRO A 35 22.47 -0.40 20.38
CA PRO A 35 21.95 0.39 19.26
C PRO A 35 22.61 1.76 19.21
N GLU A 36 22.92 2.21 17.99
CA GLU A 36 23.60 3.49 17.72
C GLU A 36 22.82 4.70 18.25
N ALA A 37 21.52 4.54 18.52
CA ALA A 37 20.65 5.52 19.13
C ALA A 37 19.87 4.93 20.32
N TYR A 38 19.66 5.76 21.33
CA TYR A 38 18.82 5.45 22.48
C TYR A 38 17.36 5.29 22.01
N ARG A 39 16.74 4.13 22.24
CA ARG A 39 15.32 3.87 21.94
C ARG A 39 14.40 3.94 23.17
N GLY A 40 14.87 4.54 24.27
CA GLY A 40 14.06 4.70 25.48
C GLY A 40 13.15 5.94 25.47
N GLU A 41 13.04 6.62 24.33
CA GLU A 41 12.16 7.77 24.17
C GLU A 41 10.86 7.31 23.50
N GLY A 42 9.72 7.53 24.15
CA GLY A 42 8.40 7.15 23.64
C GLY A 42 7.45 6.61 24.72
N PHE A 43 6.18 6.46 24.36
CA PHE A 43 5.17 5.87 25.23
C PHE A 43 5.31 4.34 25.27
N GLY A 44 5.10 3.72 26.44
CA GLY A 44 5.13 2.25 26.59
C GLY A 44 6.46 1.69 27.12
N THR A 45 7.31 2.55 27.69
CA THR A 45 8.57 2.13 28.33
C THR A 45 8.36 1.70 29.79
N THR A 46 7.25 2.11 30.40
CA THR A 46 6.85 1.71 31.75
C THR A 46 5.69 0.71 31.75
N ALA A 47 5.56 -0.08 32.82
CA ALA A 47 4.48 -1.06 32.95
C ALA A 47 3.08 -0.41 32.94
N ASP A 48 2.95 0.77 33.54
CA ASP A 48 1.69 1.52 33.57
C ASP A 48 1.29 2.03 32.18
N GLU A 49 2.24 2.54 31.39
CA GLU A 49 1.98 2.97 30.01
C GLU A 49 1.57 1.81 29.11
N GLN A 50 2.21 0.64 29.24
CA GLN A 50 1.82 -0.55 28.47
C GLN A 50 0.38 -1.00 28.80
N LEU A 51 -0.05 -0.86 30.05
CA LEU A 51 -1.41 -1.16 30.47
C LEU A 51 -2.41 -0.13 29.96
N GLN A 52 -2.05 1.15 29.99
CA GLN A 52 -2.89 2.23 29.50
C GLN A 52 -3.07 2.16 27.97
N GLY A 53 -2.02 1.78 27.26
CA GLY A 53 -1.97 1.81 25.80
C GLY A 53 -1.88 3.24 25.26
N GLU A 54 -1.28 3.36 24.09
CA GLU A 54 -1.09 4.63 23.40
C GLU A 54 -2.30 4.97 22.52
N SER A 55 -2.71 6.23 22.48
CA SER A 55 -3.77 6.67 21.56
C SER A 55 -3.29 6.75 20.11
N LEU A 56 -4.22 6.68 19.14
CA LEU A 56 -3.89 6.81 17.73
C LEU A 56 -3.28 8.19 17.40
N ASP A 57 -3.77 9.26 18.02
CA ASP A 57 -3.25 10.61 17.84
C ASP A 57 -1.82 10.79 18.38
N GLU A 58 -1.46 10.05 19.43
CA GLU A 58 -0.08 10.01 19.96
C GLU A 58 0.87 9.30 18.99
N ARG A 59 0.43 8.19 18.40
CA ARG A 59 1.19 7.45 17.39
C ARG A 59 1.42 8.28 16.13
N LEU A 60 0.38 8.95 15.64
CA LEU A 60 0.47 9.83 14.47
C LEU A 60 1.44 10.99 14.68
N ARG A 61 1.58 11.49 15.91
CA ARG A 61 2.54 12.58 16.22
C ARG A 61 4.00 12.13 16.25
N GLN A 62 4.25 10.83 16.42
CA GLN A 62 5.60 10.25 16.40
C GLN A 62 6.01 9.76 15.01
N GLU A 63 5.05 9.64 14.09
CA GLU A 63 5.30 9.24 12.71
C GLU A 63 6.03 10.35 11.95
N GLU A 64 7.15 10.00 11.29
CA GLU A 64 7.71 10.84 10.25
C GLU A 64 7.17 10.36 8.88
N PRO A 65 6.49 11.22 8.11
CA PRO A 65 6.00 10.84 6.79
C PRO A 65 7.13 10.44 5.86
N GLU A 66 7.00 9.28 5.23
CA GLU A 66 7.91 8.89 4.16
C GLU A 66 7.66 9.74 2.91
N PRO A 67 8.72 10.08 2.14
CA PRO A 67 8.53 10.74 0.86
C PRO A 67 7.76 9.81 -0.07
N ASP A 68 6.67 10.30 -0.66
CA ASP A 68 5.88 9.54 -1.62
C ASP A 68 6.72 9.29 -2.90
N PRO A 69 7.05 8.03 -3.24
CA PRO A 69 7.84 7.72 -4.43
C PRO A 69 7.12 8.02 -5.75
N TYR A 70 5.81 8.27 -5.70
CA TYR A 70 4.96 8.60 -6.84
C TYR A 70 4.41 10.04 -6.77
N ALA A 71 4.85 10.87 -5.82
CA ALA A 71 4.55 12.29 -5.87
C ALA A 71 5.09 12.84 -7.20
N GLU A 72 4.16 13.10 -8.13
CA GLU A 72 4.51 13.66 -9.43
C GLU A 72 5.29 14.95 -9.20
N ALA A 73 6.38 15.11 -9.95
CA ALA A 73 7.16 16.32 -9.96
C ALA A 73 6.41 17.45 -10.68
N GLY A 74 5.15 17.72 -10.32
CA GLY A 74 4.31 18.77 -10.90
C GLY A 74 4.53 18.95 -12.39
N GLU A 75 4.50 17.85 -13.16
CA GLU A 75 4.43 17.97 -14.60
C GLU A 75 2.97 18.31 -14.90
N ASP A 76 2.76 19.46 -15.53
CA ASP A 76 1.45 19.83 -16.03
C ASP A 76 1.18 18.91 -17.23
N LEU A 77 0.59 17.74 -16.94
CA LEU A 77 0.24 16.72 -17.93
C LEU A 77 -0.96 17.15 -18.79
N ASP A 78 -1.55 18.32 -18.50
CA ASP A 78 -2.62 18.90 -19.29
C ASP A 78 -2.04 19.59 -20.54
N ASP A 79 -1.83 18.79 -21.58
CA ASP A 79 -1.50 19.26 -22.93
C ASP A 79 -2.75 19.68 -23.73
N GLY A 80 -3.92 19.77 -23.07
CA GLY A 80 -5.20 20.08 -23.69
C GLY A 80 -5.85 18.89 -24.40
N GLU A 81 -5.26 17.69 -24.38
CA GLU A 81 -5.90 16.49 -24.94
C GLU A 81 -6.90 15.85 -23.97
N VAL A 82 -6.98 16.34 -22.72
CA VAL A 82 -7.88 15.85 -21.69
C VAL A 82 -8.98 16.85 -21.34
N GLY A 83 -10.21 16.34 -21.21
CA GLY A 83 -11.40 17.12 -20.89
C GLY A 83 -11.79 17.03 -19.42
N GLY A 84 -12.29 18.13 -18.85
CA GLY A 84 -12.86 18.12 -17.49
C GLY A 84 -14.29 17.58 -17.41
N GLU A 85 -15.00 17.54 -18.54
CA GLU A 85 -16.37 17.04 -18.63
C GLU A 85 -16.40 15.65 -19.27
N ARG A 86 -17.09 14.71 -18.61
CA ARG A 86 -17.27 13.35 -19.12
C ARG A 86 -18.28 13.34 -20.27
N ALA A 87 -17.99 12.61 -21.34
CA ALA A 87 -18.95 12.38 -22.42
C ALA A 87 -20.06 11.41 -21.97
N GLY A 88 -21.31 11.69 -22.36
CA GLY A 88 -22.47 10.84 -22.10
C GLY A 88 -22.91 10.02 -23.31
N ARG A 89 -24.15 9.53 -23.24
CA ARG A 89 -24.77 8.76 -24.32
C ARG A 89 -25.22 9.69 -25.44
N LEU A 90 -24.79 9.41 -26.66
CA LEU A 90 -25.28 10.09 -27.86
C LEU A 90 -26.57 9.45 -28.37
N VAL A 91 -27.53 10.30 -28.73
CA VAL A 91 -28.81 9.89 -29.33
C VAL A 91 -29.03 10.69 -30.61
N ASP A 92 -29.60 10.04 -31.62
CA ASP A 92 -29.99 10.70 -32.85
C ASP A 92 -30.92 11.90 -32.56
N PRO A 93 -30.83 13.02 -33.31
CA PRO A 93 -31.77 14.13 -33.18
C PRO A 93 -33.26 13.73 -33.17
N ASP A 94 -33.64 12.65 -33.89
CA ASP A 94 -35.02 12.14 -33.92
C ASP A 94 -35.34 11.11 -32.81
N GLY A 95 -34.37 10.82 -31.94
CA GLY A 95 -34.48 9.81 -30.89
C GLY A 95 -34.19 8.39 -31.34
N GLY A 96 -33.73 8.18 -32.57
CA GLY A 96 -33.51 6.89 -33.22
C GLY A 96 -34.80 6.24 -33.69
N ILE A 97 -35.81 7.05 -34.03
CA ILE A 97 -37.16 6.58 -34.34
C ILE A 97 -37.55 6.98 -35.77
N GLY A 98 -37.66 5.97 -36.64
CA GLY A 98 -38.17 6.16 -38.00
C GLY A 98 -37.10 5.86 -39.04
N GLU A 99 -37.21 6.52 -40.19
CA GLU A 99 -36.18 6.48 -41.23
C GLU A 99 -35.20 7.63 -40.96
N ASP A 100 -33.90 7.34 -40.97
CA ASP A 100 -32.85 8.36 -40.86
C ASP A 100 -32.90 9.28 -42.08
N VAL A 101 -33.20 10.55 -41.82
CA VAL A 101 -33.23 11.63 -42.82
C VAL A 101 -32.03 12.54 -42.71
N GLU A 102 -31.23 12.39 -41.64
CA GLU A 102 -30.04 13.19 -41.40
C GLU A 102 -28.91 12.65 -42.27
N LYS A 103 -28.22 13.55 -42.96
CA LYS A 103 -27.19 13.12 -43.91
C LYS A 103 -25.83 12.98 -43.27
N ASP A 104 -25.65 13.67 -42.15
CA ASP A 104 -24.42 13.74 -41.40
C ASP A 104 -24.52 12.83 -40.17
N LEU A 105 -23.39 12.27 -39.73
CA LEU A 105 -23.35 11.44 -38.52
C LEU A 105 -23.26 12.36 -37.29
N VAL A 106 -24.41 12.74 -36.77
CA VAL A 106 -24.56 13.63 -35.62
C VAL A 106 -25.41 12.99 -34.53
N GLY A 107 -25.23 13.44 -33.29
CA GLY A 107 -26.02 12.98 -32.16
C GLY A 107 -25.91 13.96 -30.99
N ASP A 108 -26.96 14.04 -30.20
CA ASP A 108 -27.04 14.86 -29.00
C ASP A 108 -26.62 14.04 -27.77
N ASP A 109 -25.76 14.61 -26.93
CA ASP A 109 -25.42 14.02 -25.63
C ASP A 109 -26.60 14.21 -24.66
N VAL A 110 -27.19 13.09 -24.22
CA VAL A 110 -28.30 13.07 -23.25
C VAL A 110 -27.86 12.66 -21.84
N GLY A 111 -26.56 12.70 -21.57
CA GLY A 111 -25.94 12.39 -20.28
C GLY A 111 -25.65 10.91 -20.06
N ILE A 112 -25.25 10.58 -18.82
CA ILE A 112 -24.83 9.24 -18.42
C ILE A 112 -26.02 8.27 -18.44
N ASP A 113 -25.82 7.04 -18.94
CA ASP A 113 -26.83 6.00 -18.90
C ASP A 113 -26.96 5.37 -17.50
N GLY A 114 -27.61 6.11 -16.60
CA GLY A 114 -28.16 5.60 -15.34
C GLY A 114 -27.19 4.85 -14.43
N ALA A 115 -26.06 5.47 -14.05
CA ALA A 115 -25.05 4.94 -13.12
C ALA A 115 -24.47 3.54 -13.45
N ALA A 116 -24.88 2.93 -14.56
CA ALA A 116 -24.44 1.62 -15.03
C ALA A 116 -23.27 1.73 -16.02
N ALA A 117 -22.78 2.94 -16.25
CA ALA A 117 -21.71 3.19 -17.18
C ALA A 117 -20.44 2.43 -16.77
N SER A 118 -19.79 1.79 -17.73
CA SER A 118 -18.59 1.01 -17.47
C SER A 118 -17.40 1.91 -17.10
N ALA A 119 -16.30 1.29 -16.65
CA ALA A 119 -15.07 2.03 -16.37
C ALA A 119 -14.53 2.71 -17.64
N GLU A 120 -14.63 2.04 -18.79
CA GLU A 120 -14.22 2.57 -20.08
C GLU A 120 -15.10 3.75 -20.51
N GLU A 121 -16.41 3.63 -20.35
CA GLU A 121 -17.33 4.75 -20.60
C GLU A 121 -17.09 5.91 -19.62
N ALA A 122 -16.54 5.63 -18.43
CA ALA A 122 -16.19 6.66 -17.45
C ALA A 122 -14.87 7.37 -17.73
N ALA A 123 -14.03 6.79 -18.59
CA ALA A 123 -12.78 7.36 -18.99
C ALA A 123 -12.91 8.33 -20.19
N VAL A 124 -14.04 8.36 -20.89
CA VAL A 124 -14.23 9.24 -22.06
C VAL A 124 -14.66 10.64 -21.63
N HIS A 125 -13.99 11.66 -22.16
CA HIS A 125 -14.23 13.08 -21.84
C HIS A 125 -14.28 13.97 -23.10
N ILE A 126 -14.93 15.13 -22.98
CA ILE A 126 -15.06 16.13 -24.03
C ILE A 126 -13.85 17.07 -23.97
N VAL A 127 -13.09 17.14 -25.06
CA VAL A 127 -12.01 18.11 -25.24
C VAL A 127 -12.60 19.37 -25.88
N PRO A 128 -12.50 20.55 -25.24
CA PRO A 128 -13.02 21.79 -25.80
C PRO A 128 -12.26 22.20 -27.07
N GLU A 129 -12.97 22.78 -28.03
CA GLU A 129 -12.36 23.39 -29.22
C GLU A 129 -11.82 24.79 -28.86
N ASP A 130 -10.58 25.10 -29.27
CA ASP A 130 -9.93 26.42 -29.09
C ASP A 130 -10.57 27.58 -29.89
#